data_AF-A0A497LZB0-F1
#
_entry.id   AF-A0A497LZB0-F1
#
_cell.length_a   1.000
_cell.length_b   1.000
_cell.length_c   1.000
_cell.angle_alpha   90.00
_cell.angle_beta   90.00
_cell.angle_gamma   90.00
#
_symmetry.space_group_name_H-M   'P 1'
#
loop_
_entity.id
_entity.type
_entity.pdbx_description
1 polymer ?
#
loop_
_entity_poly.entity_id
_entity_poly.type
_entity_poly.pdbx_seq_one_letter_code
_entity_poly.pdbx_strand_id
1 'polypeptide(L)'
;MVIEMTKKKKKKKRVRKIGFYDEKKRYEWSDYFIATSCPHAKYVTVVLPEPILEKIKKLINSFSTEWLGYLSFEKEENEDEIVFRCTDLLIPEQEVTYADVNVKDSSLGVGKGAIHCHPWKHGTSHSKTDEDYVDVNHPFSIVVSKDLEFSVKAVVDLPCGSRMLVEGEVEVEHPSNPELDKWFNQIKSKIKEKKYTLPYKGGAYTLPNPYYSGPYDWGSIYGRLRE
;
A
#
# COMPACT_ATOMS: atom_id res chain seq x y z
N MET A 1 11.21 36.76 -54.58
CA MET A 1 11.41 36.59 -53.14
C MET A 1 10.14 35.94 -52.59
N VAL A 2 10.14 34.61 -52.44
CA VAL A 2 8.97 33.81 -52.05
C VAL A 2 9.35 33.09 -50.77
N ILE A 3 8.63 33.38 -49.69
CA ILE A 3 8.86 32.82 -48.35
C ILE A 3 8.17 31.45 -48.31
N GLU A 4 8.96 30.38 -48.33
CA GLU A 4 8.47 29.02 -48.08
C GLU A 4 8.11 28.85 -46.60
N MET A 5 6.81 28.83 -46.31
CA MET A 5 6.30 28.50 -44.98
C MET A 5 6.30 26.98 -44.78
N THR A 6 7.16 26.53 -43.86
CA THR A 6 7.26 25.14 -43.40
C THR A 6 5.93 24.66 -42.78
N LYS A 7 5.29 23.68 -43.42
CA LYS A 7 4.08 23.02 -42.91
C LYS A 7 4.42 22.13 -41.71
N LYS A 8 4.10 22.58 -40.49
CA LYS A 8 4.10 21.73 -39.27
C LYS A 8 3.06 20.60 -39.42
N LYS A 9 3.52 19.34 -39.46
CA LYS A 9 2.67 18.13 -39.39
C LYS A 9 1.98 18.06 -38.02
N LYS A 10 0.65 18.28 -37.98
CA LYS A 10 -0.19 17.99 -36.80
C LYS A 10 -0.24 16.48 -36.57
N LYS A 11 0.26 16.00 -35.42
CA LYS A 11 0.08 14.62 -34.94
C LYS A 11 -1.42 14.36 -34.71
N LYS A 12 -2.02 13.48 -35.50
CA LYS A 12 -3.38 12.95 -35.25
C LYS A 12 -3.34 12.10 -33.97
N LYS A 13 -4.05 12.53 -32.91
CA LYS A 13 -4.36 11.68 -31.74
C LYS A 13 -5.21 10.50 -32.24
N ARG A 14 -4.69 9.27 -32.11
CA ARG A 14 -5.47 8.03 -32.27
C ARG A 14 -6.37 7.91 -31.04
N VAL A 15 -7.64 8.30 -31.18
CA VAL A 15 -8.70 7.89 -30.27
C VAL A 15 -8.94 6.40 -30.55
N ARG A 16 -8.56 5.53 -29.61
CA ARG A 16 -8.96 4.11 -29.67
C ARG A 16 -10.41 4.02 -29.20
N LYS A 17 -11.24 3.45 -30.07
CA LYS A 17 -12.65 3.13 -29.84
C LYS A 17 -12.80 2.36 -28.53
N ILE A 18 -13.60 2.90 -27.62
CA ILE A 18 -14.16 2.17 -26.47
C ILE A 18 -15.10 1.13 -27.07
N GLY A 19 -14.78 -0.14 -26.88
CA GLY A 19 -15.65 -1.24 -27.27
C GLY A 19 -16.91 -1.22 -26.43
N PHE A 20 -18.06 -1.14 -27.09
CA PHE A 20 -19.36 -1.39 -26.49
C PHE A 20 -19.43 -2.85 -26.04
N TYR A 21 -19.87 -3.09 -24.80
CA TYR A 21 -20.37 -4.40 -24.40
C TYR A 21 -21.54 -4.30 -23.41
N ASP A 22 -22.66 -4.84 -23.91
CA ASP A 22 -23.97 -5.22 -23.37
C ASP A 22 -24.96 -4.18 -22.79
N GLU A 23 -26.01 -3.92 -23.58
CA GLU A 23 -27.11 -2.96 -23.36
C GLU A 23 -28.27 -3.47 -22.48
N LYS A 24 -28.18 -4.66 -21.86
CA LYS A 24 -29.33 -5.29 -21.16
C LYS A 24 -29.27 -5.40 -19.64
N LYS A 25 -28.30 -4.79 -18.96
CA LYS A 25 -28.35 -4.59 -17.49
C LYS A 25 -28.07 -3.14 -17.12
N ARG A 26 -29.02 -2.27 -17.42
CA ARG A 26 -29.08 -0.91 -16.88
C ARG A 26 -29.38 -0.96 -15.37
N TYR A 27 -28.34 -1.03 -14.54
CA TYR A 27 -28.33 -0.21 -13.33
C TYR A 27 -27.70 1.11 -13.73
N GLU A 28 -28.54 2.07 -14.12
CA GLU A 28 -28.14 3.45 -14.33
C GLU A 28 -27.65 3.99 -12.98
N TRP A 29 -26.32 4.05 -12.79
CA TRP A 29 -25.75 4.94 -11.79
C TRP A 29 -25.76 6.34 -12.40
N SER A 30 -26.86 7.04 -12.15
CA SER A 30 -26.99 8.48 -12.40
C SER A 30 -26.06 9.27 -11.48
N ASP A 31 -25.69 10.48 -11.93
CA ASP A 31 -24.72 11.41 -11.35
C ASP A 31 -24.92 11.77 -9.86
N TYR A 32 -24.57 10.88 -8.93
CA TYR A 32 -24.61 11.16 -7.50
C TYR A 32 -23.34 10.69 -6.81
N PHE A 33 -22.64 11.64 -6.18
CA PHE A 33 -21.59 11.49 -5.15
C PHE A 33 -21.11 10.05 -4.92
N ILE A 34 -19.92 9.70 -5.42
CA ILE A 34 -19.20 8.53 -4.91
C ILE A 34 -18.87 8.85 -3.45
N ALA A 35 -19.62 8.30 -2.51
CA ALA A 35 -19.31 8.41 -1.11
C ALA A 35 -17.96 7.72 -0.88
N THR A 36 -16.92 8.51 -0.58
CA THR A 36 -15.58 8.00 -0.23
C THR A 36 -15.55 7.37 1.17
N SER A 37 -16.60 7.59 1.97
CA SER A 37 -16.77 7.04 3.31
C SER A 37 -18.24 6.65 3.54
N CYS A 38 -18.43 5.55 4.27
CA CYS A 38 -19.74 5.15 4.79
C CYS A 38 -19.62 5.01 6.31
N PRO A 39 -20.49 5.64 7.12
CA PRO A 39 -20.43 5.49 8.58
C PRO A 39 -20.77 4.08 9.07
N HIS A 40 -21.32 3.24 8.19
CA HIS A 40 -21.60 1.83 8.44
C HIS A 40 -20.57 0.89 7.80
N ALA A 41 -19.51 1.44 7.19
CA ALA A 41 -18.40 0.62 6.74
C ALA A 41 -17.66 0.10 7.98
N LYS A 42 -17.54 -1.22 8.06
CA LYS A 42 -16.76 -1.88 9.10
C LYS A 42 -15.28 -1.61 8.89
N TYR A 43 -14.56 -1.50 9.98
CA TYR A 43 -13.10 -1.49 9.97
C TYR A 43 -12.58 -2.86 9.55
N VAL A 44 -11.43 -2.90 8.88
CA VAL A 44 -10.85 -4.14 8.38
C VAL A 44 -9.44 -4.32 8.89
N THR A 45 -9.21 -5.46 9.54
CA THR A 45 -7.91 -5.88 10.03
C THR A 45 -7.50 -7.18 9.36
N VAL A 46 -6.31 -7.23 8.77
CA VAL A 46 -5.73 -8.47 8.26
C VAL A 46 -4.59 -8.90 9.17
N VAL A 47 -4.75 -10.04 9.82
CA VAL A 47 -3.74 -10.58 10.73
C VAL A 47 -2.82 -11.53 9.97
N LEU A 48 -1.51 -11.23 10.00
CA LEU A 48 -0.45 -12.06 9.45
C LEU A 48 0.32 -12.75 10.59
N PRO A 49 0.17 -14.07 10.76
CA PRO A 49 1.05 -14.83 11.64
C PRO A 49 2.51 -14.75 11.22
N GLU A 50 3.41 -14.75 12.20
CA GLU A 50 4.86 -14.70 11.98
C GLU A 50 5.37 -15.70 10.92
N PRO A 51 4.92 -16.98 10.87
CA PRO A 51 5.35 -17.90 9.81
C PRO A 51 5.02 -17.43 8.39
N ILE A 52 3.90 -16.73 8.20
CA ILE A 52 3.51 -16.16 6.90
C ILE A 52 4.39 -14.94 6.59
N LEU A 53 4.63 -14.07 7.58
CA LEU A 53 5.53 -12.93 7.42
C LEU A 53 6.95 -13.38 7.01
N GLU A 54 7.46 -14.46 7.59
CA GLU A 54 8.76 -15.02 7.22
C GLU A 54 8.78 -15.56 5.78
N LYS A 55 7.68 -16.15 5.29
CA LYS A 55 7.55 -16.52 3.86
C LYS A 55 7.60 -15.27 2.97
N ILE A 56 6.88 -14.21 3.33
CA ILE A 56 6.85 -12.93 2.59
C ILE A 56 8.25 -12.31 2.52
N LYS A 57 8.96 -12.22 3.66
CA LYS A 57 10.35 -11.73 3.72
C LYS A 57 11.28 -12.52 2.81
N LYS A 58 11.16 -13.85 2.80
CA LYS A 58 11.96 -14.70 1.91
C LYS A 58 11.66 -14.43 0.45
N LEU A 59 10.40 -14.23 0.06
CA LEU A 59 10.03 -13.88 -1.31
C LEU A 59 10.62 -12.53 -1.74
N ILE A 60 10.44 -11.50 -0.91
CA ILE A 60 10.98 -10.15 -1.15
C ILE A 60 12.50 -10.17 -1.33
N ASN A 61 13.21 -10.96 -0.53
CA ASN A 61 14.66 -11.08 -0.61
C ASN A 61 15.14 -11.90 -1.82
N SER A 62 14.31 -12.84 -2.29
CA SER A 62 14.68 -13.76 -3.38
C SER A 62 14.38 -13.17 -4.76
N PHE A 63 13.38 -12.31 -4.88
CA PHE A 63 12.92 -11.79 -6.15
C PHE A 63 12.98 -10.26 -6.19
N SER A 64 13.52 -9.73 -7.29
CA SER A 64 13.61 -8.28 -7.51
C SER A 64 12.45 -7.70 -8.32
N THR A 65 11.58 -8.57 -8.82
CA THR A 65 10.38 -8.31 -9.63
C THR A 65 9.12 -8.27 -8.78
N GLU A 66 7.97 -7.94 -9.39
CA GLU A 66 6.67 -8.18 -8.76
C GLU A 66 6.43 -9.68 -8.59
N TRP A 67 5.49 -10.01 -7.71
CA TRP A 67 4.94 -11.35 -7.55
C TRP A 67 3.56 -11.24 -6.91
N LEU A 68 2.68 -12.22 -7.17
CA LEU A 68 1.37 -12.37 -6.55
C LEU A 68 1.33 -13.65 -5.72
N GLY A 69 0.67 -13.59 -4.57
CA GLY A 69 0.29 -14.72 -3.76
C GLY A 69 -1.16 -14.64 -3.32
N TYR A 70 -1.71 -15.77 -2.90
CA TYR A 70 -3.04 -15.87 -2.35
C TYR A 70 -2.98 -16.25 -0.87
N LEU A 71 -3.74 -15.55 -0.05
CA LEU A 71 -3.83 -15.74 1.39
C LEU A 71 -5.09 -16.52 1.73
N SER A 72 -4.90 -17.73 2.24
CA SER A 72 -5.99 -18.45 2.92
C SER A 72 -6.24 -17.79 4.27
N PHE A 73 -7.48 -17.70 4.70
CA PHE A 73 -7.83 -17.00 5.93
C PHE A 73 -9.06 -17.61 6.61
N GLU A 74 -9.17 -17.36 7.91
CA GLU A 74 -10.41 -17.46 8.68
C GLU A 74 -10.98 -16.05 8.85
N LYS A 75 -12.31 -15.91 8.70
CA LYS A 75 -13.00 -14.63 8.80
C LYS A 75 -13.78 -14.57 10.11
N GLU A 76 -13.48 -13.56 10.91
CA GLU A 76 -14.25 -13.19 12.09
C GLU A 76 -14.91 -11.83 11.82
N GLU A 77 -16.19 -11.69 12.15
CA GLU A 77 -16.94 -10.46 11.87
C GLU A 77 -17.85 -10.13 13.04
N ASN A 78 -17.72 -8.91 13.55
CA ASN A 78 -18.59 -8.34 14.58
C ASN A 78 -19.35 -7.12 14.00
N GLU A 79 -19.99 -6.32 14.85
CA GLU A 79 -20.79 -5.16 14.40
C GLU A 79 -19.94 -4.07 13.74
N ASP A 80 -18.71 -3.85 14.21
CA ASP A 80 -17.86 -2.72 13.83
C ASP A 80 -16.63 -3.11 12.99
N GLU A 81 -16.23 -4.38 13.02
CA GLU A 81 -14.95 -4.86 12.49
C GLU A 81 -15.08 -6.20 11.77
N ILE A 82 -14.27 -6.36 10.71
CA ILE A 82 -13.99 -7.62 10.04
C ILE A 82 -12.50 -7.94 10.22
N VAL A 83 -12.21 -9.10 10.79
CA VAL A 83 -10.85 -9.60 10.96
C VAL A 83 -10.63 -10.78 10.01
N PHE A 84 -9.61 -10.66 9.16
CA PHE A 84 -9.13 -11.74 8.31
C PHE A 84 -7.83 -12.30 8.88
N ARG A 85 -7.91 -13.45 9.57
CA ARG A 85 -6.73 -14.13 10.11
C ARG A 85 -6.13 -15.06 9.07
N CYS A 86 -4.98 -14.70 8.52
CA CYS A 86 -4.34 -15.48 7.48
C CYS A 86 -3.79 -16.81 8.04
N THR A 87 -4.09 -17.91 7.35
CA THR A 87 -3.68 -19.26 7.76
C THR A 87 -2.59 -19.84 6.87
N ASP A 88 -2.53 -19.44 5.60
CA ASP A 88 -1.46 -19.86 4.69
C ASP A 88 -1.23 -18.86 3.54
N LEU A 89 -0.05 -18.93 2.94
CA LEU A 89 0.35 -18.20 1.73
C LEU A 89 0.62 -19.19 0.60
N LEU A 90 -0.19 -19.10 -0.45
CA LEU A 90 -0.12 -19.94 -1.63
C LEU A 90 0.44 -19.13 -2.81
N ILE A 91 1.41 -19.69 -3.53
CA ILE A 91 2.03 -19.04 -4.69
C ILE A 91 1.60 -19.80 -5.95
N PRO A 92 0.82 -19.18 -6.85
CA PRO A 92 0.47 -19.82 -8.11
C PRO A 92 1.65 -19.81 -9.09
N GLU A 93 1.58 -20.65 -10.13
CA GLU A 93 2.49 -20.54 -11.26
C GLU A 93 2.24 -19.21 -12.00
N GLN A 94 3.29 -18.42 -12.15
CA GLN A 94 3.22 -17.05 -12.68
C GLN A 94 4.48 -16.68 -13.45
N GLU A 95 4.31 -15.76 -14.40
CA GLU A 95 5.39 -15.11 -15.13
C GLU A 95 5.38 -13.62 -14.73
N VAL A 96 6.51 -13.14 -14.22
CA VAL A 96 6.58 -11.82 -13.58
C VAL A 96 7.57 -10.92 -14.27
N THR A 97 7.21 -9.64 -14.33
CA THR A 97 8.12 -8.56 -14.70
C THR A 97 8.23 -7.56 -13.56
N TYR A 98 8.84 -6.42 -13.82
CA TYR A 98 8.99 -5.36 -12.83
C TYR A 98 7.70 -4.58 -12.54
N ALA A 99 6.68 -4.73 -13.39
CA ALA A 99 5.46 -3.91 -13.35
C ALA A 99 4.21 -4.69 -13.80
N ASP A 100 4.31 -6.03 -13.86
CA ASP A 100 3.23 -6.90 -14.30
C ASP A 100 3.44 -8.32 -13.78
N VAL A 101 2.34 -8.97 -13.41
CA VAL A 101 2.29 -10.37 -12.98
C VAL A 101 1.24 -11.10 -13.80
N ASN A 102 1.66 -12.12 -14.55
CA ASN A 102 0.77 -12.97 -15.33
C ASN A 102 0.62 -14.35 -14.67
N VAL A 103 -0.53 -14.61 -14.07
CA VAL A 103 -0.85 -15.88 -13.40
C VAL A 103 -1.43 -16.86 -14.42
N LYS A 104 -0.85 -18.07 -14.53
CA LYS A 104 -1.31 -19.07 -15.52
C LYS A 104 -2.63 -19.73 -15.14
N ASP A 105 -2.86 -19.96 -13.85
CA ASP A 105 -4.10 -20.51 -13.31
C ASP A 105 -4.52 -19.72 -12.06
N SER A 106 -5.60 -18.95 -12.19
CA SER A 106 -6.15 -18.11 -11.12
C SER A 106 -7.14 -18.85 -10.21
N SER A 107 -7.48 -20.11 -10.49
CA SER A 107 -8.44 -20.89 -9.69
C SER A 107 -7.99 -21.05 -8.23
N LEU A 108 -6.67 -21.06 -8.00
CA LEU A 108 -6.07 -21.10 -6.66
C LEU A 108 -6.48 -19.92 -5.78
N GLY A 109 -6.77 -18.77 -6.38
CA GLY A 109 -7.12 -17.52 -5.69
C GLY A 109 -8.60 -17.34 -5.37
N VAL A 110 -9.48 -18.20 -5.88
CA VAL A 110 -10.93 -18.06 -5.68
C VAL A 110 -11.27 -18.15 -4.18
N GLY A 111 -11.94 -17.12 -3.67
CA GLY A 111 -12.35 -17.00 -2.27
C GLY A 111 -11.21 -16.70 -1.28
N LYS A 112 -10.01 -16.38 -1.77
CA LYS A 112 -8.83 -16.05 -0.95
C LYS A 112 -8.50 -14.58 -1.04
N GLY A 113 -7.78 -14.06 -0.04
CA GLY A 113 -7.17 -12.75 -0.13
C GLY A 113 -6.03 -12.76 -1.15
N ALA A 114 -5.68 -11.60 -1.68
CA ALA A 114 -4.51 -11.43 -2.55
C ALA A 114 -3.41 -10.66 -1.81
N ILE A 115 -2.16 -10.96 -2.14
CA ILE A 115 -1.00 -10.16 -1.75
C ILE A 115 -0.04 -10.07 -2.93
N HIS A 116 0.41 -8.87 -3.28
CA HIS A 116 1.48 -8.70 -4.27
C HIS A 116 2.55 -7.73 -3.80
N CYS A 117 3.75 -7.91 -4.35
CA CYS A 117 4.87 -7.05 -4.04
C CYS A 117 5.09 -5.98 -5.08
N HIS A 118 5.22 -4.74 -4.63
CA HIS A 118 5.84 -3.68 -5.40
C HIS A 118 7.35 -3.67 -5.12
N PRO A 119 8.21 -3.93 -6.13
CA PRO A 119 9.65 -4.08 -5.92
C PRO A 119 10.38 -2.75 -5.64
N TRP A 120 9.63 -1.66 -5.44
CA TRP A 120 10.13 -0.32 -5.15
C TRP A 120 10.23 -0.12 -3.64
N LYS A 121 11.21 0.70 -3.21
CA LYS A 121 11.39 1.06 -1.80
C LYS A 121 10.29 1.98 -1.26
N HIS A 122 9.58 2.68 -2.13
CA HIS A 122 8.56 3.64 -1.75
C HIS A 122 7.35 3.48 -2.67
N GLY A 123 6.17 3.29 -2.08
CA GLY A 123 4.90 3.21 -2.81
C GLY A 123 4.19 1.87 -2.63
N THR A 124 3.46 1.74 -1.53
CA THR A 124 2.44 0.69 -1.32
C THR A 124 1.08 1.06 -1.90
N SER A 125 1.01 2.11 -2.73
CA SER A 125 -0.24 2.52 -3.35
C SER A 125 -0.69 1.49 -4.38
N HIS A 126 -1.91 0.99 -4.23
CA HIS A 126 -2.59 0.18 -5.23
C HIS A 126 -2.67 0.93 -6.56
N SER A 127 -2.19 0.31 -7.63
CA SER A 127 -2.28 0.87 -8.97
C SER A 127 -3.73 0.82 -9.47
N LYS A 128 -4.05 1.58 -10.51
CA LYS A 128 -5.38 1.52 -11.12
C LYS A 128 -5.72 0.11 -11.65
N THR A 129 -4.72 -0.64 -12.10
CA THR A 129 -4.90 -2.03 -12.52
C THR A 129 -5.23 -2.92 -11.31
N ASP A 130 -4.62 -2.67 -10.16
CA ASP A 130 -4.92 -3.39 -8.92
C ASP A 130 -6.35 -3.11 -8.46
N GLU A 131 -6.76 -1.84 -8.51
CA GLU A 131 -8.13 -1.42 -8.19
C GLU A 131 -9.18 -2.08 -9.10
N ASP A 132 -8.92 -2.12 -10.41
CA ASP A 132 -9.87 -2.62 -11.40
C ASP A 132 -9.96 -4.16 -11.42
N TYR A 133 -8.94 -4.89 -10.95
CA TYR A 133 -8.85 -6.35 -11.13
C TYR A 133 -8.50 -7.17 -9.89
N VAL A 134 -7.69 -6.67 -8.96
CA VAL A 134 -7.26 -7.44 -7.78
C VAL A 134 -8.19 -7.12 -6.61
N ASP A 135 -8.35 -5.83 -6.31
CA ASP A 135 -9.07 -5.35 -5.14
C ASP A 135 -10.56 -5.73 -5.16
N VAL A 136 -11.18 -5.76 -6.34
CA VAL A 136 -12.61 -6.06 -6.50
C VAL A 136 -12.93 -7.55 -6.58
N ASN A 137 -11.94 -8.39 -6.87
CA ASN A 137 -12.16 -9.83 -7.10
C ASN A 137 -11.75 -10.70 -5.90
N HIS A 138 -11.10 -10.12 -4.90
CA HIS A 138 -10.68 -10.78 -3.68
C HIS A 138 -11.37 -10.14 -2.46
N PRO A 139 -11.62 -10.88 -1.36
CA PRO A 139 -12.18 -10.31 -0.13
C PRO A 139 -11.32 -9.17 0.43
N PHE A 140 -10.00 -9.30 0.29
CA PHE A 140 -9.02 -8.27 0.55
C PHE A 140 -7.79 -8.44 -0.34
N SER A 141 -7.03 -7.36 -0.49
CA SER A 141 -5.83 -7.23 -1.29
C SER A 141 -4.77 -6.48 -0.49
N ILE A 142 -3.54 -7.01 -0.46
CA ILE A 142 -2.40 -6.42 0.23
C ILE A 142 -1.31 -6.09 -0.78
N VAL A 143 -0.89 -4.83 -0.82
CA VAL A 143 0.37 -4.45 -1.45
C VAL A 143 1.47 -4.46 -0.38
N VAL A 144 2.58 -5.15 -0.66
CA VAL A 144 3.77 -5.13 0.20
C VAL A 144 4.98 -4.53 -0.52
N SER A 145 5.68 -3.60 0.13
CA SER A 145 6.93 -3.03 -0.39
C SER A 145 8.15 -3.87 -0.01
N LYS A 146 9.31 -3.57 -0.60
CA LYS A 146 10.58 -4.21 -0.20
C LYS A 146 10.98 -3.93 1.25
N ASP A 147 10.50 -2.85 1.83
CA ASP A 147 10.80 -2.45 3.21
C ASP A 147 9.73 -2.95 4.20
N LEU A 148 8.87 -3.89 3.77
CA LEU A 148 7.77 -4.47 4.56
C LEU A 148 6.73 -3.43 4.99
N GLU A 149 6.52 -2.40 4.19
CA GLU A 149 5.35 -1.54 4.33
C GLU A 149 4.16 -2.24 3.67
N PHE A 150 3.00 -2.23 4.33
CA PHE A 150 1.78 -2.87 3.84
C PHE A 150 0.71 -1.82 3.57
N SER A 151 -0.09 -2.04 2.52
CA SER A 151 -1.34 -1.32 2.28
C SER A 151 -2.44 -2.32 1.99
N VAL A 152 -3.56 -2.21 2.69
CA VAL A 152 -4.69 -3.13 2.56
C VAL A 152 -5.88 -2.41 1.98
N LYS A 153 -6.54 -3.08 1.03
CA LYS A 153 -7.90 -2.75 0.62
C LYS A 153 -8.78 -3.98 0.73
N ALA A 154 -10.03 -3.78 1.14
CA ALA A 154 -10.98 -4.88 1.31
C ALA A 154 -12.37 -4.51 0.80
N VAL A 155 -13.10 -5.52 0.33
CA VAL A 155 -14.48 -5.35 -0.13
C VAL A 155 -15.42 -5.70 1.02
N VAL A 156 -16.20 -4.72 1.46
CA VAL A 156 -17.16 -4.85 2.56
C VAL A 156 -18.58 -4.75 2.04
N ASP A 157 -19.43 -5.69 2.45
CA ASP A 157 -20.88 -5.63 2.22
C ASP A 157 -21.51 -4.66 3.25
N LEU A 158 -22.22 -3.64 2.77
CA LEU A 158 -22.91 -2.66 3.59
C LEU A 158 -24.34 -3.12 3.94
N PRO A 159 -24.93 -2.64 5.05
CA PRO A 159 -26.30 -3.01 5.44
C PRO A 159 -27.37 -2.71 4.38
N CYS A 160 -27.12 -1.75 3.49
CA CYS A 160 -28.01 -1.42 2.37
C CYS A 160 -27.91 -2.40 1.18
N GLY A 161 -27.07 -3.45 1.27
CA GLY A 161 -26.84 -4.44 0.22
C GLY A 161 -25.85 -4.00 -0.87
N SER A 162 -25.25 -2.81 -0.74
CA SER A 162 -24.16 -2.35 -1.61
C SER A 162 -22.81 -2.87 -1.13
N ARG A 163 -21.81 -2.90 -2.01
CA ARG A 163 -20.41 -3.21 -1.67
C ARG A 163 -19.56 -1.96 -1.72
N MET A 164 -18.60 -1.85 -0.82
CA MET A 164 -17.66 -0.74 -0.76
C MET A 164 -16.23 -1.25 -0.61
N LEU A 165 -15.29 -0.60 -1.29
CA LEU A 165 -13.87 -0.80 -1.08
C LEU A 165 -13.42 0.10 0.06
N VAL A 166 -12.80 -0.47 1.09
CA VAL A 166 -12.32 0.24 2.28
C VAL A 166 -10.83 0.00 2.48
N GLU A 167 -10.15 0.97 3.07
CA GLU A 167 -8.79 0.79 3.56
C GLU A 167 -8.83 -0.03 4.85
N GLY A 168 -7.81 -0.85 5.06
CA GLY A 168 -7.63 -1.64 6.28
C GLY A 168 -6.19 -1.60 6.79
N GLU A 169 -5.95 -2.28 7.89
CA GLU A 169 -4.62 -2.38 8.50
C GLU A 169 -4.11 -3.82 8.53
N VAL A 170 -2.78 -3.97 8.57
CA VAL A 170 -2.12 -5.27 8.79
C VAL A 170 -1.61 -5.32 10.22
N GLU A 171 -2.02 -6.35 10.94
CA GLU A 171 -1.44 -6.70 12.24
C GLU A 171 -0.55 -7.93 12.10
N VAL A 172 0.67 -7.87 12.65
CA VAL A 172 1.57 -9.02 12.69
C VAL A 172 1.43 -9.72 14.03
N GLU A 173 0.99 -10.97 13.99
CA GLU A 173 0.92 -11.81 15.19
C GLU A 173 2.28 -12.48 15.41
N HIS A 174 2.97 -12.01 16.45
CA HIS A 174 4.16 -12.67 16.96
C HIS A 174 3.76 -13.71 18.01
N PRO A 175 4.24 -14.96 17.93
CA PRO A 175 4.08 -15.89 19.04
C PRO A 175 4.68 -15.24 20.29
N SER A 176 3.92 -15.25 21.38
CA SER A 176 4.39 -14.70 22.64
C SER A 176 5.70 -15.40 23.02
N ASN A 177 6.75 -14.60 23.27
CA ASN A 177 8.01 -15.09 23.81
C ASN A 177 8.19 -14.49 25.21
N PRO A 178 7.67 -15.15 26.26
CA PRO A 178 7.71 -14.63 27.62
C PRO A 178 9.13 -14.36 28.13
N GLU A 179 10.14 -15.04 27.57
CA GLU A 179 11.55 -14.80 27.92
C GLU A 179 12.08 -13.52 27.28
N LEU A 180 11.73 -13.26 26.03
CA LEU A 180 12.06 -12.02 25.33
C LEU A 180 11.41 -10.82 26.02
N ASP A 181 10.14 -10.94 26.43
CA ASP A 181 9.43 -9.87 27.15
C ASP A 181 10.08 -9.58 28.51
N LYS A 182 10.46 -10.61 29.25
CA LYS A 182 11.21 -10.46 30.51
C LYS A 182 12.55 -9.79 30.27
N TRP A 183 13.30 -10.23 29.26
CA TRP A 183 14.58 -9.65 28.90
C TRP A 183 14.45 -8.18 28.47
N PHE A 184 13.49 -7.86 27.60
CA PHE A 184 13.27 -6.50 27.12
C PHE A 184 12.89 -5.55 28.25
N ASN A 185 12.03 -5.98 29.18
CA ASN A 185 11.70 -5.20 30.37
C ASN A 185 12.92 -4.95 31.28
N GLN A 186 13.83 -5.92 31.39
CA GLN A 186 15.10 -5.73 32.10
C GLN A 186 16.04 -4.75 31.39
N ILE A 187 16.06 -4.72 30.05
CA ILE A 187 16.89 -3.80 29.28
C ILE A 187 16.31 -2.38 29.29
N LYS A 188 15.00 -2.24 29.12
CA LYS A 188 14.29 -0.96 29.14
C LYS A 188 14.50 -0.20 30.45
N SER A 189 14.59 -0.89 31.58
CA SER A 189 14.91 -0.26 32.88
C SER A 189 16.37 0.20 33.03
N LYS A 190 17.29 -0.30 32.18
CA LYS A 190 18.71 0.06 32.17
C LYS A 190 19.06 1.18 31.19
N ILE A 191 18.26 1.37 30.15
CA ILE A 191 18.46 2.45 29.16
C ILE A 191 17.77 3.72 29.66
N LYS A 192 18.55 4.78 29.92
CA LYS A 192 18.04 6.11 30.27
C LYS A 192 18.40 7.10 29.18
N GLU A 193 17.40 7.77 28.62
CA GLU A 193 17.64 8.85 27.67
C GLU A 193 18.27 10.05 28.38
N LYS A 194 19.41 10.53 27.87
CA LYS A 194 19.97 11.81 28.30
C LYS A 194 19.16 12.93 27.64
N LYS A 195 18.39 13.66 28.44
CA LYS A 195 17.81 14.93 28.00
C LYS A 195 18.89 16.01 28.05
N TYR A 196 19.28 16.51 26.88
CA TYR A 196 20.16 17.67 26.79
C TYR A 196 19.31 18.94 26.85
N THR A 197 19.38 19.66 27.95
CA THR A 197 18.96 21.06 28.00
C THR A 197 20.10 21.90 27.47
N LEU A 198 19.99 22.37 26.23
CA LEU A 198 20.92 23.38 25.73
C LEU A 198 20.69 24.68 26.51
N PRO A 199 21.69 25.21 27.23
CA PRO A 199 21.56 26.54 27.81
C PRO A 199 21.44 27.53 26.65
N TYR A 200 20.32 28.23 26.56
CA TYR A 200 20.15 29.35 25.64
C TYR A 200 21.16 30.45 26.03
N LYS A 201 22.36 30.40 25.44
CA LYS A 201 23.29 31.53 25.46
C LYS A 201 22.86 32.44 24.32
N GLY A 202 22.20 33.54 24.67
CA GLY A 202 21.91 34.64 23.74
C GLY A 202 23.20 35.22 23.18
N GLY A 203 23.72 34.62 22.12
CA GLY A 203 24.78 35.16 21.29
C GLY A 203 24.14 35.88 20.12
N ALA A 204 24.43 37.18 19.99
CA ALA A 204 24.12 37.92 18.78
C ALA A 204 24.85 37.25 17.60
N TYR A 205 24.08 36.68 16.67
CA TYR A 205 24.61 36.20 15.41
C TYR A 205 24.97 37.40 14.54
N THR A 206 26.26 37.69 14.37
CA THR A 206 26.73 38.25 13.10
C THR A 206 26.73 37.11 12.08
N LEU A 207 25.92 37.26 11.03
CA LEU A 207 25.82 36.28 9.94
C LEU A 207 27.21 36.07 9.32
N PRO A 208 27.71 34.82 9.19
CA PRO A 208 28.88 34.54 8.39
C PRO A 208 28.56 34.82 6.92
N ASN A 209 29.49 35.52 6.28
CA ASN A 209 29.58 35.86 4.86
C ASN A 209 28.97 34.79 3.92
N PRO A 210 28.04 35.13 2.99
CA PRO A 210 27.29 34.20 2.14
C PRO A 210 28.10 33.50 1.02
N TYR A 211 29.44 33.45 1.10
CA TYR A 211 30.31 32.92 0.04
C TYR A 211 31.18 31.73 0.49
N TYR A 212 30.63 30.80 1.27
CA TYR A 212 31.28 29.50 1.50
C TYR A 212 30.34 28.34 1.15
N SER A 213 30.47 27.87 -0.09
CA SER A 213 29.86 26.65 -0.62
C SER A 213 30.68 25.42 -0.18
N GLY A 214 30.16 24.66 0.78
CA GLY A 214 30.62 23.31 1.13
C GLY A 214 29.48 22.29 0.97
N PRO A 215 29.76 21.00 0.73
CA PRO A 215 28.85 20.08 0.00
C PRO A 215 27.81 19.35 0.88
N TYR A 216 27.37 19.93 1.99
CA TYR A 216 26.34 19.32 2.84
C TYR A 216 25.18 20.27 3.08
N ASP A 217 24.27 20.29 2.10
CA ASP A 217 22.95 20.92 2.19
C ASP A 217 22.03 20.05 3.06
N TRP A 218 21.98 20.36 4.36
CA TRP A 218 21.02 19.81 5.32
C TRP A 218 19.71 20.64 5.37
N GLY A 219 19.46 21.49 4.36
CA GLY A 219 18.42 22.51 4.34
C GLY A 219 17.01 22.06 3.94
N SER A 220 16.57 20.83 4.26
CA SER A 220 15.15 20.47 4.02
C SER A 220 14.42 19.74 5.15
N ILE A 221 15.07 19.39 6.26
CA ILE A 221 14.43 18.53 7.28
C ILE A 221 13.58 19.30 8.31
N TYR A 222 13.74 20.61 8.52
CA TYR A 222 12.81 21.35 9.39
C TYR A 222 12.62 22.80 8.94
N GLY A 223 11.48 23.10 8.30
CA GLY A 223 11.22 24.45 7.83
C GLY A 223 9.84 24.76 7.27
N ARG A 224 8.75 24.26 7.87
CA ARG A 224 7.46 24.98 7.83
C ARG A 224 6.45 24.47 8.88
N LEU A 225 6.62 24.94 10.11
CA LEU A 225 5.52 25.15 11.06
C LEU A 225 5.36 26.66 11.22
N ARG A 226 4.40 27.23 10.47
CA ARG A 226 3.77 28.56 10.55
C ARG A 226 2.59 28.47 9.56
N GLU A 227 1.33 28.74 9.87
CA GLU A 227 0.63 29.42 10.97
C GLU A 227 -0.65 28.65 11.30
#